data_AF-A0AAT9G8Y6-F1
#
_entry.id   AF-A0AAT9G8Y6-F1
#
_cell.length_a   1.000
_cell.length_b   1.000
_cell.length_c   1.000
_cell.angle_alpha   90.00
_cell.angle_beta   90.00
_cell.angle_gamma   90.00
#
_symmetry.space_group_name_H-M   'P 1'
#
loop_
_entity.id
_entity.type
_entity.pdbx_description
1 polymer ?
#
loop_
_entity_poly.entity_id
_entity_poly.type
_entity_poly.pdbx_seq_one_letter_code
_entity_poly.pdbx_strand_id
1 'polypeptide(L)'
;MNIVVKKLVRVIIILNIIFIAEVTMASNSSSKETKDYIATSQYYHNLISSNDMAELNMFLSLLPKGGELHHHFSGAIYAENYLDIINKAGFCIDKNSYHVQKNKPNKLNKTCLSITALQDNYDLYTALLSRWSYGRFF
;
A
#
# COMPACT_ATOMS: atom_id res chain seq x y z
N MET A 1 39.70 -1.68 56.11
CA MET A 1 39.19 -0.97 54.90
C MET A 1 37.92 -0.21 55.26
N ASN A 2 37.95 1.12 55.20
CA ASN A 2 36.86 2.01 55.65
C ASN A 2 35.55 1.77 54.88
N ILE A 3 34.41 1.91 55.57
CA ILE A 3 33.05 1.70 55.01
C ILE A 3 32.82 2.53 53.74
N VAL A 4 33.39 3.72 53.69
CA VAL A 4 33.34 4.62 52.52
C VAL A 4 34.01 3.99 51.28
N VAL A 5 35.18 3.36 51.46
CA VAL A 5 35.93 2.70 50.38
C VAL A 5 35.15 1.49 49.85
N LYS A 6 34.52 0.70 50.74
CA LYS A 6 33.69 -0.44 50.32
C LYS A 6 32.43 0.00 49.56
N LYS A 7 31.80 1.13 49.94
CA LYS A 7 30.67 1.70 49.20
C LYS A 7 31.09 2.21 47.83
N LEU A 8 32.21 2.92 47.74
CA LEU A 8 32.73 3.45 46.48
C LEU A 8 33.07 2.33 45.48
N VAL A 9 33.73 1.26 45.94
CA VAL A 9 34.05 0.09 45.11
C VAL A 9 32.78 -0.59 44.60
N ARG A 10 31.74 -0.74 45.44
CA ARG A 10 30.46 -1.32 45.01
C ARG A 10 29.75 -0.47 43.95
N VAL A 11 29.76 0.85 44.08
CA VAL A 11 29.16 1.76 43.10
C VAL A 11 29.90 1.68 41.76
N ILE A 12 31.23 1.64 41.77
CA ILE A 12 32.03 1.50 40.55
C ILE A 12 31.75 0.16 39.85
N ILE A 13 31.64 -0.94 40.61
CA ILE A 13 31.31 -2.25 40.05
C ILE A 13 29.92 -2.24 39.40
N ILE A 14 28.90 -1.66 40.07
CA ILE A 14 27.55 -1.56 39.53
C ILE A 14 27.52 -0.72 38.25
N LEU A 15 28.21 0.42 38.22
CA LEU A 15 28.32 1.27 37.03
C LEU A 15 28.99 0.55 35.85
N ASN A 16 30.04 -0.23 36.11
CA ASN A 16 30.69 -1.03 35.06
C ASN A 16 29.77 -2.14 34.52
N ILE A 17 29.00 -2.81 35.38
CA ILE A 17 28.05 -3.85 34.96
C ILE A 17 26.95 -3.24 34.08
N ILE A 18 26.42 -2.07 34.45
CA ILE A 18 25.39 -1.37 33.66
C ILE A 18 25.94 -0.98 32.28
N PHE A 19 27.15 -0.39 32.23
CA PHE A 19 27.79 0.00 30.97
C PHE A 19 28.05 -1.20 30.03
N ILE A 20 28.50 -2.35 30.57
CA ILE A 20 28.73 -3.57 29.79
C ILE A 20 27.41 -4.11 29.21
N ALA A 21 26.31 -4.04 29.97
CA ALA A 21 25.00 -4.49 29.52
C ALA A 21 24.46 -3.65 28.35
N GLU A 22 24.63 -2.33 28.37
CA GLU A 22 24.22 -1.44 27.28
C GLU A 22 24.98 -1.73 25.97
N VAL A 23 26.29 -1.95 26.05
CA VAL A 23 27.14 -2.26 24.88
C VAL A 23 26.78 -3.62 24.25
N THR A 24 26.43 -4.62 25.06
CA THR A 24 26.04 -5.94 24.53
C THR A 24 24.71 -5.89 23.80
N MET A 25 23.73 -5.13 24.27
CA MET A 25 22.42 -5.03 23.60
C MET A 25 22.48 -4.32 22.24
N ALA A 26 23.31 -3.27 22.12
CA ALA A 26 23.49 -2.53 20.86
C ALA A 26 24.17 -3.38 19.77
N SER A 27 25.15 -4.21 20.14
CA SER A 27 25.88 -5.06 19.18
C SER A 27 25.00 -6.17 18.57
N ASN A 28 24.03 -6.67 19.33
CA ASN A 28 23.15 -7.74 18.89
C ASN A 28 22.15 -7.29 17.80
N SER A 29 21.68 -6.03 17.83
CA SER A 29 20.73 -5.53 16.82
C SER A 29 21.37 -5.38 15.44
N SER A 30 22.60 -4.85 15.37
CA SER A 30 23.36 -4.69 14.13
C SER A 30 23.66 -6.05 13.47
N SER A 31 23.99 -7.06 14.27
CA SER A 31 24.23 -8.43 13.78
C SER A 31 22.96 -9.11 13.26
N LYS A 32 21.80 -8.79 13.85
CA LYS A 32 20.49 -9.32 13.44
C LYS A 32 20.03 -8.67 12.14
N GLU A 33 20.10 -7.34 12.04
CA GLU A 33 19.76 -6.59 10.84
C GLU A 33 20.58 -7.04 9.63
N THR A 34 21.87 -7.32 9.82
CA THR A 34 22.74 -7.87 8.78
C THR A 34 22.32 -9.29 8.36
N LYS A 35 21.91 -10.16 9.30
CA LYS A 35 21.42 -11.51 8.99
C LYS A 35 20.10 -11.49 8.24
N ASP A 36 19.14 -10.68 8.69
CA ASP A 36 17.82 -10.55 8.08
C ASP A 36 17.93 -9.98 6.66
N TYR A 37 18.83 -9.01 6.45
CA TYR A 37 19.18 -8.50 5.12
C TYR A 37 19.73 -9.59 4.20
N ILE A 38 20.72 -10.36 4.66
CA ILE A 38 21.35 -11.44 3.86
C ILE A 38 20.30 -12.49 3.49
N ALA A 39 19.49 -12.94 4.45
CA ALA A 39 18.44 -13.94 4.22
C ALA A 39 17.40 -13.44 3.20
N THR A 40 16.92 -12.20 3.36
CA THR A 40 15.94 -11.59 2.45
C THR A 40 16.53 -11.42 1.05
N SER A 41 17.78 -10.98 0.94
CA SER A 41 18.49 -10.83 -0.34
C SER A 41 18.64 -12.17 -1.05
N GLN A 42 19.11 -13.21 -0.36
CA GLN A 42 19.24 -14.56 -0.93
C GLN A 42 17.90 -15.11 -1.41
N TYR A 43 16.84 -14.94 -0.61
CA TYR A 43 15.50 -15.36 -0.98
C TYR A 43 14.99 -14.64 -2.23
N TYR A 44 15.12 -13.31 -2.30
CA TYR A 44 14.78 -12.53 -3.49
C TYR A 44 15.56 -12.99 -4.74
N HIS A 45 16.86 -13.24 -4.61
CA HIS A 45 17.69 -13.75 -5.72
C HIS A 45 17.23 -15.12 -6.23
N ASN A 46 16.77 -15.99 -5.32
CA ASN A 46 16.22 -17.29 -5.71
C ASN A 46 14.90 -17.12 -6.48
N LEU A 47 14.00 -16.24 -6.01
CA LEU A 47 12.73 -15.97 -6.68
C LEU A 47 12.88 -15.42 -8.09
N ILE A 48 13.81 -14.47 -8.30
CA ILE A 48 14.05 -13.93 -9.65
C ILE A 48 14.70 -14.96 -10.58
N SER A 49 15.46 -15.91 -10.03
CA SER A 49 16.15 -16.95 -10.81
C SER A 49 15.23 -18.13 -11.15
N SER A 50 14.26 -18.45 -10.29
CA SER A 50 13.28 -19.52 -10.53
C SER A 50 12.16 -19.13 -11.51
N ASN A 51 12.01 -17.82 -11.78
CA ASN A 51 10.91 -17.27 -12.59
C ASN A 51 9.52 -17.61 -12.03
N ASP A 52 9.40 -17.82 -10.71
CA ASP A 52 8.12 -17.98 -10.03
C ASP A 52 7.48 -16.61 -9.80
N MET A 53 6.72 -16.16 -10.79
CA MET A 53 6.06 -14.86 -10.76
C MET A 53 4.99 -14.77 -9.67
N ALA A 54 4.35 -15.88 -9.29
CA ALA A 54 3.31 -15.86 -8.26
C ALA A 54 3.92 -15.60 -6.89
N GLU A 55 5.00 -16.34 -6.56
CA GLU A 55 5.72 -16.18 -5.31
C GLU A 55 6.45 -14.84 -5.23
N LEU A 56 7.06 -14.38 -6.33
CA LEU A 56 7.68 -13.06 -6.41
C LEU A 56 6.67 -11.93 -6.17
N ASN A 57 5.48 -12.01 -6.78
CA ASN A 57 4.43 -11.02 -6.57
C ASN A 57 3.93 -11.01 -5.12
N MET A 58 3.77 -12.18 -4.50
CA MET A 58 3.40 -12.29 -3.09
C MET A 58 4.47 -11.66 -2.20
N PHE A 59 5.74 -12.00 -2.43
CA PHE A 59 6.88 -11.42 -1.69
C PHE A 59 6.89 -9.89 -1.78
N LEU A 60 6.83 -9.33 -2.99
CA LEU A 60 6.87 -7.87 -3.21
C LEU A 60 5.62 -7.14 -2.68
N SER A 61 4.47 -7.80 -2.62
CA SER A 61 3.23 -7.25 -2.05
C SER A 61 3.28 -7.15 -0.53
N LEU A 62 4.05 -8.01 0.12
CA LEU A 62 4.20 -8.04 1.59
C LEU A 62 5.34 -7.15 2.10
N LEU A 63 6.19 -6.61 1.22
CA LEU A 63 7.29 -5.73 1.63
C LEU A 63 6.78 -4.39 2.21
N PRO A 64 7.37 -3.90 3.32
CA PRO A 64 7.12 -2.55 3.81
C PRO A 64 7.81 -1.53 2.89
N LYS A 65 7.08 -1.00 1.90
CA LYS A 65 7.65 -0.10 0.85
C LYS A 65 7.94 1.33 1.30
N GLY A 66 7.66 1.67 2.57
CA GLY A 66 7.71 3.04 3.04
C GLY A 66 6.55 3.89 2.52
N GLY A 67 6.78 5.19 2.32
CA GLY A 67 5.77 6.14 1.83
C GLY A 67 5.85 6.35 0.31
N GLU A 68 4.69 6.62 -0.29
CA GLU A 68 4.59 7.07 -1.69
C GLU A 68 4.63 8.61 -1.72
N LEU A 69 5.58 9.18 -2.47
CA LEU A 69 5.89 10.62 -2.42
C LEU A 69 5.30 11.41 -3.59
N HIS A 70 4.88 10.74 -4.66
CA HIS A 70 4.30 11.35 -5.86
C HIS A 70 2.95 10.69 -6.17
N HIS A 71 1.92 11.22 -5.51
CA HIS A 71 0.54 10.81 -5.75
C HIS A 71 -0.30 11.95 -6.31
N HIS A 72 -1.05 11.69 -7.37
CA HIS A 72 -2.15 12.55 -7.77
C HIS A 72 -3.46 11.98 -7.25
N PHE A 73 -4.11 12.68 -6.30
CA PHE A 73 -5.32 12.20 -5.62
C PHE A 73 -6.40 11.67 -6.57
N SER A 74 -6.70 12.38 -7.66
CA SER A 74 -7.75 11.95 -8.59
C SER A 74 -7.40 10.71 -9.41
N GLY A 75 -6.11 10.40 -9.58
CA GLY A 75 -5.63 9.20 -10.28
C GLY A 75 -5.37 8.00 -9.36
N ALA A 76 -5.51 8.21 -8.04
CA ALA A 76 -5.32 7.21 -6.99
C ALA A 76 -6.47 6.21 -6.84
N ILE A 77 -7.66 6.68 -7.20
CA ILE A 77 -8.92 6.03 -6.90
C ILE A 77 -9.36 5.26 -8.14
N TYR A 78 -9.77 4.01 -7.95
CA TYR A 78 -10.35 3.19 -9.02
C TYR A 78 -11.52 3.93 -9.69
N ALA A 79 -11.61 3.84 -11.03
CA ALA A 79 -12.64 4.53 -11.81
C ALA A 79 -14.05 4.14 -11.35
N GLU A 80 -14.22 2.88 -10.97
CA GLU A 80 -15.43 2.27 -10.42
C GLU A 80 -15.92 2.98 -9.15
N ASN A 81 -15.00 3.39 -8.27
CA ASN A 81 -15.36 4.09 -7.03
C ASN A 81 -15.99 5.47 -7.31
N TYR A 82 -15.64 6.12 -8.43
CA TYR A 82 -16.33 7.35 -8.82
C TYR A 82 -17.78 7.10 -9.19
N LEU A 83 -18.13 5.92 -9.71
CA LEU A 83 -19.52 5.58 -10.03
C LEU A 83 -20.38 5.52 -8.76
N ASP A 84 -19.85 5.03 -7.64
CA ASP A 84 -20.56 5.08 -6.35
C ASP A 84 -20.82 6.52 -5.89
N ILE A 85 -19.84 7.41 -6.06
CA ILE A 85 -19.96 8.83 -5.74
C ILE A 85 -21.05 9.47 -6.61
N ILE A 86 -21.05 9.19 -7.91
CA ILE A 86 -22.02 9.71 -8.89
C ILE A 86 -23.43 9.18 -8.59
N ASN A 87 -23.55 7.89 -8.25
CA ASN A 87 -24.82 7.28 -7.87
C ASN A 87 -25.41 7.94 -6.61
N LYS A 88 -24.58 8.13 -5.58
CA LYS A 88 -24.98 8.81 -4.33
C LYS A 88 -25.41 10.25 -4.56
N ALA A 89 -24.77 10.95 -5.51
CA ALA A 89 -25.14 12.30 -5.91
C ALA A 89 -26.44 12.36 -6.75
N GLY A 90 -27.00 11.20 -7.15
CA GLY A 90 -28.17 11.13 -8.03
C GLY A 90 -27.89 11.62 -9.45
N PHE A 91 -26.63 11.55 -9.88
CA PHE A 91 -26.18 11.93 -11.21
C PHE A 91 -26.25 10.73 -12.17
N CYS A 92 -26.04 11.00 -13.46
CA CYS A 92 -26.06 9.98 -14.50
C CYS A 92 -24.82 10.08 -15.40
N ILE A 93 -24.57 9.03 -16.17
CA ILE A 93 -23.56 9.02 -17.22
C ILE A 93 -24.25 9.16 -18.57
N ASP A 94 -23.76 10.08 -19.39
CA ASP A 94 -24.16 10.11 -20.79
C ASP A 94 -23.46 8.98 -21.57
N LYS A 95 -24.24 8.06 -22.15
CA LYS A 95 -23.70 6.86 -22.80
C LYS A 95 -22.92 7.10 -24.10
N ASN A 96 -23.02 8.31 -24.68
CA ASN A 96 -22.35 8.64 -25.93
C ASN A 96 -20.98 9.30 -25.65
N SER A 97 -20.93 10.19 -24.67
CA SER A 97 -19.73 10.95 -24.29
C SER A 97 -18.96 10.37 -23.12
N TYR A 98 -19.60 9.52 -22.31
CA TYR A 98 -19.09 9.00 -21.04
C TYR A 98 -18.78 10.11 -20.01
N HIS A 99 -19.44 11.26 -20.14
CA HIS A 99 -19.33 12.36 -19.18
C HIS A 99 -20.39 12.26 -18.09
N VAL A 100 -20.03 12.72 -16.90
CA VAL A 100 -20.96 12.86 -15.78
C VAL A 100 -21.93 14.01 -16.08
N GLN A 101 -23.22 13.74 -15.91
CA GLN A 101 -24.28 14.73 -16.02
C GLN A 101 -24.90 14.93 -14.65
N LYS A 102 -25.02 16.19 -14.20
CA LYS A 102 -25.61 16.55 -12.90
C LYS A 102 -27.13 16.41 -12.83
N ASN A 103 -27.72 15.74 -13.81
CA ASN A 103 -29.15 15.50 -13.92
C ASN A 103 -29.48 14.14 -13.34
N LYS A 104 -30.67 14.00 -12.78
CA LYS A 104 -31.19 12.67 -12.42
C LYS A 104 -31.43 11.86 -13.70
N PRO A 105 -31.18 10.54 -13.67
CA PRO A 105 -31.58 9.64 -14.75
C PRO A 105 -33.06 9.84 -15.09
N ASN A 106 -33.35 10.13 -16.35
CA ASN A 106 -34.70 10.39 -16.81
C ASN A 106 -35.07 9.41 -17.92
N LYS A 107 -36.20 8.71 -17.77
CA LYS A 107 -36.72 7.78 -18.79
C LYS A 107 -36.94 8.43 -20.16
N LEU A 108 -37.17 9.74 -20.20
CA LEU A 108 -37.31 10.52 -21.44
C LEU A 108 -35.97 10.86 -22.08
N ASN A 109 -34.90 11.02 -21.27
CA ASN A 109 -33.55 11.23 -21.79
C ASN A 109 -32.80 9.88 -21.85
N LYS A 110 -32.94 9.20 -23.00
CA LYS A 110 -32.34 7.86 -23.23
C LYS A 110 -30.81 7.84 -23.27
N THR A 111 -30.12 8.97 -23.19
CA THR A 111 -28.65 9.01 -23.16
C THR A 111 -28.09 9.04 -21.74
N CYS A 112 -28.86 9.57 -20.78
CA CYS A 112 -28.51 9.71 -19.36
C CYS A 112 -28.84 8.42 -18.59
N LEU A 113 -27.84 7.56 -18.43
CA LEU A 113 -27.97 6.26 -17.77
C LEU A 113 -27.74 6.38 -16.26
N SER A 114 -28.59 5.72 -15.48
CA SER A 114 -28.27 5.45 -14.08
C SER A 114 -27.03 4.57 -13.99
N ILE A 115 -26.32 4.63 -12.86
CA ILE A 115 -25.13 3.80 -12.64
C ILE A 115 -25.46 2.31 -12.72
N THR A 116 -26.60 1.88 -12.17
CA THR A 116 -27.08 0.50 -12.30
C THR A 116 -27.30 0.10 -13.76
N ALA A 117 -27.99 0.92 -14.56
CA ALA A 117 -28.25 0.62 -15.96
C ALA A 117 -26.96 0.62 -16.81
N LEU A 118 -25.95 1.40 -16.42
CA LEU A 118 -24.62 1.36 -17.02
C LEU A 118 -23.90 0.06 -16.67
N GLN A 119 -23.89 -0.34 -15.39
CA GLN A 119 -23.23 -1.56 -14.91
C GLN A 119 -23.86 -2.85 -15.43
N ASP A 120 -25.19 -2.85 -15.63
CA ASP A 120 -25.93 -3.97 -16.22
C ASP A 120 -25.63 -4.15 -17.73
N ASN A 121 -24.99 -3.16 -18.36
CA ASN A 121 -24.57 -3.22 -19.77
C ASN A 121 -23.05 -3.34 -19.85
N TYR A 122 -22.58 -4.58 -20.04
CA TYR A 122 -21.14 -4.90 -20.10
C TYR A 122 -20.35 -4.02 -21.09
N ASP A 123 -20.88 -3.83 -22.30
CA ASP A 123 -20.19 -3.07 -23.34
C ASP A 123 -20.02 -1.59 -22.97
N LEU A 124 -21.08 -0.97 -22.44
CA LEU A 124 -21.01 0.43 -22.00
C LEU A 124 -20.16 0.60 -20.74
N TYR A 125 -20.23 -0.36 -19.82
CA TYR A 125 -19.44 -0.33 -18.59
C TYR A 125 -17.94 -0.43 -18.89
N THR A 126 -17.53 -1.41 -19.68
CA THR A 126 -16.13 -1.60 -20.07
C THR A 126 -15.62 -0.45 -20.95
N ALA A 127 -16.46 0.10 -21.84
CA ALA A 127 -16.11 1.28 -22.62
C ALA A 127 -15.89 2.52 -21.73
N LEU A 128 -16.72 2.72 -20.70
CA LEU A 128 -16.52 3.78 -19.72
C LEU A 128 -15.21 3.61 -18.98
N LEU A 129 -14.97 2.44 -18.40
CA LEU A 129 -13.75 2.18 -17.63
C LEU A 129 -12.50 2.33 -18.49
N SER A 130 -12.53 1.86 -19.73
CA SER A 130 -11.44 2.02 -20.70
C SER A 130 -11.21 3.48 -21.10
N ARG A 131 -12.23 4.35 -21.00
CA ARG A 131 -12.10 5.79 -21.29
C ARG A 131 -11.61 6.58 -20.08
N TRP A 132 -12.00 6.17 -18.88
CA TRP A 132 -11.65 6.80 -17.61
C TRP A 132 -10.34 6.29 -17.02
N SER A 133 -9.80 5.20 -17.57
CA SER A 133 -8.54 4.59 -17.16
C SER A 133 -7.59 4.46 -18.36
N TYR A 134 -6.29 4.36 -18.09
CA TYR A 134 -5.30 4.00 -19.10
C TYR A 134 -5.09 2.48 -19.10
N GLY A 135 -6.04 1.74 -19.66
CA GLY A 135 -5.98 0.28 -19.75
C GLY A 135 -7.19 -0.31 -20.45
N ARG A 136 -6.99 -1.28 -21.35
CA ARG A 136 -8.09 -2.10 -21.83
C ARG A 136 -8.40 -3.13 -20.75
N PHE A 137 -9.63 -3.12 -20.25
CA PHE A 137 -10.15 -4.24 -19.47
C PHE A 137 -10.48 -5.34 -20.48
N PHE A 138 -9.77 -6.47 -20.41
CA PHE A 138 -9.87 -7.60 -21.34
C PHE A 138 -11.01 -8.54 -20.95
#